data_AF-A0A538L3P6-F1
#
_entry.id   AF-A0A538L3P6-F1
#
_cell.length_a   1.000
_cell.length_b   1.000
_cell.length_c   1.000
_cell.angle_alpha   90.00
_cell.angle_beta   90.00
_cell.angle_gamma   90.00
#
_symmetry.space_group_name_H-M   'P 1'
#
loop_
_entity.id
_entity.type
_entity.pdbx_description
1 polymer ?
#
loop_
_entity_poly.entity_id
_entity_poly.type
_entity_poly.pdbx_seq_one_letter_code
_entity_poly.pdbx_strand_id
1 'polypeptide(L)'
;MRLILIGLAAGFFSALLGVGGGTVIVPLLVITARWELRSAIATSLAAIGITATAGFAVYLFHGDVQADYAALLGFPAAAGALGGTALQQRLRTRTLSYAFAALLVGIAVDLFLK
;
A
#
# COMPACT_ATOMS: atom_id res chain seq x y z
N MET A 1 -9.63 1.05 -19.99
CA MET A 1 -10.83 1.08 -19.13
C MET A 1 -10.72 0.23 -17.86
N ARG A 2 -10.42 -1.08 -17.93
CA ARG A 2 -10.37 -1.97 -16.74
C ARG A 2 -9.44 -1.47 -15.62
N LEU A 3 -8.24 -0.98 -15.95
CA LEU A 3 -7.27 -0.49 -14.96
C LEU A 3 -7.74 0.77 -14.21
N ILE A 4 -8.51 1.65 -14.87
CA ILE A 4 -9.04 2.88 -14.26
C ILE A 4 -10.11 2.52 -13.23
N LEU A 5 -11.02 1.59 -13.58
CA LEU A 5 -12.03 1.07 -12.65
C LEU A 5 -11.41 0.38 -11.44
N ILE A 6 -10.36 -0.41 -11.65
CA ILE A 6 -9.60 -1.09 -10.59
C ILE A 6 -8.95 -0.05 -9.66
N GLY A 7 -8.27 0.96 -10.21
CA GLY A 7 -7.63 2.00 -9.43
C GLY A 7 -8.63 2.84 -8.63
N LEU A 8 -9.79 3.16 -9.21
CA LEU A 8 -10.83 3.96 -8.55
C LEU A 8 -11.51 3.18 -7.43
N ALA A 9 -11.90 1.93 -7.67
CA ALA A 9 -12.48 1.07 -6.64
C ALA A 9 -11.48 0.81 -5.51
N ALA A 10 -10.25 0.43 -5.84
CA ALA A 10 -9.23 0.13 -4.85
C ALA A 10 -8.81 1.37 -4.05
N GLY A 11 -8.74 2.55 -4.69
CA GLY A 11 -8.50 3.82 -4.02
C GLY A 11 -9.64 4.19 -3.07
N PHE A 12 -10.90 4.03 -3.50
CA PHE A 12 -12.07 4.29 -2.66
C PHE A 12 -12.10 3.39 -1.41
N PHE A 13 -11.97 2.08 -1.59
CA PHE A 13 -11.94 1.14 -0.45
C PHE A 13 -10.71 1.34 0.43
N SER A 14 -9.55 1.64 -0.16
CA SER A 14 -8.35 1.95 0.61
C SER A 14 -8.51 3.19 1.48
N ALA A 15 -9.12 4.25 0.95
CA ALA A 15 -9.35 5.48 1.69
C ALA A 15 -10.38 5.27 2.81
N LEU A 16 -11.43 4.48 2.53
CA LEU A 16 -12.48 4.18 3.50
C LEU A 16 -11.97 3.33 4.66
N LEU A 17 -11.13 2.33 4.38
CA LEU A 17 -10.59 1.42 5.39
C LEU A 17 -9.36 1.99 6.12
N GLY A 18 -8.71 3.02 5.57
CA GLY A 18 -7.52 3.65 6.16
C GLY A 18 -6.26 2.77 6.22
N VAL A 19 -6.26 1.59 5.59
CA VAL A 19 -5.18 0.58 5.73
C VAL A 19 -3.99 0.83 4.77
N GLY A 20 -4.11 1.79 3.85
CA GLY A 20 -3.12 2.01 2.79
C GLY A 20 -3.23 0.93 1.71
N GLY A 21 -3.48 1.34 0.46
CA GLY A 21 -4.18 0.52 -0.53
C GLY A 21 -3.56 -0.80 -0.98
N GLY A 22 -2.38 -1.18 -0.48
CA GLY A 22 -1.68 -2.42 -0.85
C GLY A 22 -2.51 -3.68 -0.63
N THR A 23 -3.23 -3.76 0.48
CA THR A 23 -4.10 -4.89 0.82
C THR A 23 -5.26 -5.07 -0.16
N VAL A 24 -5.71 -4.00 -0.82
CA VAL A 24 -6.85 -4.03 -1.75
C VAL A 24 -6.40 -4.01 -3.22
N ILE A 25 -5.46 -3.13 -3.56
CA ILE A 25 -4.93 -2.93 -4.93
C ILE A 25 -4.20 -4.18 -5.41
N VAL A 26 -3.35 -4.80 -4.57
CA VAL A 26 -2.53 -5.95 -4.99
C VAL A 26 -3.40 -7.17 -5.34
N PRO A 27 -4.35 -7.63 -4.49
CA PRO A 27 -5.25 -8.71 -4.88
C PRO A 27 -6.09 -8.36 -6.11
N LEU A 28 -6.58 -7.12 -6.23
CA LEU A 28 -7.34 -6.71 -7.42
C LEU A 28 -6.51 -6.87 -8.68
N LEU A 29 -5.25 -6.40 -8.69
CA LEU A 29 -4.36 -6.51 -9.85
C LEU A 29 -4.00 -7.97 -10.17
N VAL A 30 -3.74 -8.80 -9.15
CA VAL A 30 -3.41 -10.21 -9.35
C VAL A 30 -4.62 -11.01 -9.88
N ILE A 31 -5.81 -10.81 -9.30
CA ILE A 31 -7.01 -11.59 -9.66
C ILE A 31 -7.59 -11.11 -10.99
N THR A 32 -7.72 -9.80 -11.20
CA THR A 32 -8.44 -9.24 -12.35
C THR A 32 -7.55 -8.99 -13.57
N ALA A 33 -6.31 -8.56 -13.35
CA ALA A 33 -5.35 -8.28 -14.42
C ALA A 33 -4.36 -9.43 -14.67
N ARG A 34 -4.36 -10.48 -13.81
CA ARG A 34 -3.45 -11.64 -13.87
C ARG A 34 -1.97 -11.24 -13.93
N TRP A 35 -1.64 -10.12 -13.30
CA TRP A 35 -0.26 -9.66 -13.22
C TRP A 35 0.55 -10.52 -12.27
N GLU A 36 1.85 -10.66 -12.57
CA GLU A 36 2.77 -11.27 -11.61
C GLU A 36 2.76 -10.47 -10.30
N LEU A 37 2.73 -11.19 -9.18
CA LEU A 37 2.62 -10.59 -7.85
C LEU A 37 3.65 -9.49 -7.60
N ARG A 38 4.89 -9.69 -8.07
CA ARG A 38 5.97 -8.71 -7.94
C ARG A 38 5.65 -7.39 -8.67
N SER A 39 5.09 -7.47 -9.87
CA SER A 39 4.67 -6.30 -10.64
C SER A 39 3.47 -5.60 -9.98
N ALA A 40 2.48 -6.39 -9.53
CA ALA A 40 1.32 -5.87 -8.82
C ALA A 40 1.69 -5.09 -7.54
N ILE A 41 2.64 -5.60 -6.75
CA ILE A 41 3.12 -4.90 -5.55
C ILE A 41 3.84 -3.61 -5.92
N ALA A 42 4.70 -3.62 -6.94
CA ALA A 42 5.42 -2.43 -7.37
C ALA A 42 4.46 -1.32 -7.86
N THR A 43 3.46 -1.67 -8.67
CA THR A 43 2.46 -0.72 -9.15
C THR A 43 1.57 -0.21 -8.01
N SER A 44 1.19 -1.07 -7.07
CA SER A 44 0.44 -0.63 -5.89
C SER A 44 1.22 0.36 -5.04
N LEU A 45 2.54 0.15 -4.86
CA LEU A 45 3.37 1.05 -4.09
C LEU A 45 3.48 2.43 -4.76
N ALA A 46 3.58 2.46 -6.10
CA ALA A 46 3.54 3.71 -6.86
C ALA A 46 2.21 4.44 -6.68
N ALA A 47 1.09 3.72 -6.75
CA ALA A 47 -0.24 4.30 -6.50
C ALA A 47 -0.36 4.86 -5.07
N ILE A 48 0.11 4.12 -4.07
CA ILE A 48 0.15 4.60 -2.67
C ILE A 48 0.97 5.88 -2.57
N GLY A 49 2.15 5.94 -3.20
CA GLY A 49 2.98 7.15 -3.20
C GLY A 49 2.24 8.38 -3.73
N ILE A 50 1.50 8.23 -4.84
CA ILE A 50 0.68 9.32 -5.40
C ILE A 50 -0.42 9.73 -4.42
N THR A 51 -1.18 8.76 -3.88
CA THR A 51 -2.29 9.06 -2.95
C THR A 51 -1.81 9.67 -1.63
N ALA A 52 -0.68 9.22 -1.11
CA ALA A 52 -0.07 9.75 0.11
C ALA A 52 0.44 11.18 -0.10
N THR A 53 1.04 11.46 -1.27
CA THR A 53 1.49 12.81 -1.62
C THR A 53 0.30 13.76 -1.76
N ALA A 54 -0.79 13.31 -2.40
CA ALA A 54 -2.02 14.10 -2.52
C ALA A 54 -2.64 14.38 -1.14
N GLY A 55 -2.74 13.36 -0.27
CA GLY A 55 -3.22 13.53 1.10
C GLY A 55 -2.34 14.49 1.91
N PHE A 56 -1.02 14.33 1.84
CA PHE A 56 -0.07 15.23 2.48
C PHE A 56 -0.24 16.68 2.02
N ALA A 57 -0.39 16.92 0.71
CA ALA A 57 -0.63 18.26 0.18
C ALA A 57 -1.91 18.87 0.76
N VAL A 58 -3.00 18.11 0.86
CA VAL A 58 -4.26 18.58 1.46
C VAL A 58 -4.04 19.00 2.91
N TYR A 59 -3.40 18.16 3.73
CA TYR A 59 -3.11 18.49 5.13
C TYR A 59 -2.19 19.71 5.26
N LEU A 60 -1.21 19.83 4.36
CA LEU A 60 -0.29 20.96 4.34
C LEU A 60 -1.03 22.28 4.06
N PHE A 61 -1.97 22.28 3.12
CA PHE A 61 -2.80 23.45 2.82
C PHE A 61 -3.77 23.83 3.95
N HIS A 62 -4.22 22.86 4.74
CA HIS A 62 -5.07 23.11 5.90
C HIS A 62 -4.30 23.61 7.13
N GLY A 63 -2.97 23.54 7.12
CA GLY A 63 -2.12 23.97 8.24
C GLY A 63 -2.06 22.96 9.40
N ASP A 64 -2.63 21.76 9.23
CA ASP A 64 -2.71 20.71 10.27
C ASP A 64 -1.43 19.85 10.36
N VAL A 65 -0.36 20.22 9.65
CA VAL A 65 0.89 19.45 9.64
C VAL A 65 1.79 19.87 10.78
N GLN A 66 1.83 19.04 11.82
CA GLN A 66 2.80 19.17 12.91
C GLN A 66 4.12 18.54 12.49
N ALA A 67 5.09 19.38 12.13
CA ALA A 67 6.39 18.96 11.56
C ALA A 67 7.14 17.96 12.46
N ASP A 68 7.05 18.10 13.79
CA ASP A 68 7.72 17.23 14.75
C ASP A 68 7.21 15.78 14.65
N TYR A 69 5.89 15.59 14.64
CA TYR A 69 5.29 14.26 14.48
C TYR A 69 5.47 13.74 13.05
N ALA A 70 5.39 14.62 12.04
CA ALA A 70 5.61 14.24 10.66
C ALA A 70 7.04 13.71 10.43
N ALA A 71 8.05 14.30 11.05
CA ALA A 71 9.42 13.81 10.99
C ALA A 71 9.58 12.52 11.80
N LEU A 72 9.03 12.47 13.02
CA LEU A 72 9.17 11.32 13.92
C LEU A 72 8.55 10.05 13.34
N LEU A 73 7.40 10.15 12.65
CA LEU A 73 6.77 9.03 11.96
C LEU A 73 7.30 8.85 10.52
N GLY A 74 7.56 9.95 9.82
CA GLY A 74 7.92 9.94 8.39
C GLY A 74 9.29 9.33 8.12
N PHE A 75 10.32 9.68 8.89
CA PHE A 75 11.67 9.13 8.70
C PHE A 75 11.73 7.60 8.87
N PRO A 76 11.25 7.01 9.98
CA PRO A 76 11.26 5.56 10.13
C PRO A 76 10.34 4.86 9.13
N ALA A 77 9.19 5.47 8.77
CA ALA A 77 8.33 4.92 7.73
C ALA A 77 9.03 4.90 6.36
N ALA A 78 9.71 5.98 5.98
CA ALA A 78 10.47 6.07 4.73
C ALA A 78 11.64 5.07 4.72
N ALA A 79 12.40 4.99 5.82
CA ALA A 79 13.49 4.02 5.96
C ALA A 79 12.97 2.57 5.87
N GLY A 80 11.85 2.28 6.53
CA GLY A 80 11.19 0.97 6.46
C GLY A 80 10.68 0.63 5.06
N ALA A 81 10.10 1.59 4.34
CA ALA A 81 9.63 1.40 2.97
C ALA A 81 10.80 1.15 2.00
N LEU A 82 11.89 1.91 2.11
CA LEU A 82 13.09 1.71 1.29
C LEU A 82 13.79 0.39 1.63
N GLY A 83 13.93 0.06 2.91
CA GLY A 83 14.50 -1.22 3.35
C GLY A 83 13.66 -2.42 2.93
N GLY A 84 12.34 -2.32 3.10
CA GLY A 84 11.39 -3.37 2.72
C GLY A 84 11.35 -3.60 1.21
N THR A 85 11.39 -2.54 0.39
CA THR A 85 11.45 -2.67 -1.08
C THR A 85 12.78 -3.26 -1.53
N ALA A 86 13.90 -2.85 -0.95
CA ALA A 86 15.22 -3.42 -1.26
C ALA A 86 15.28 -4.93 -0.90
N LEU A 87 14.74 -5.31 0.26
CA LEU A 87 14.65 -6.71 0.67
C LEU A 87 13.72 -7.50 -0.26
N GLN A 88 12.57 -6.94 -0.61
CA GLN A 88 11.61 -7.56 -1.53
C GLN A 88 12.25 -7.88 -2.88
N GLN A 89 13.12 -7.02 -3.41
CA GLN A 89 13.81 -7.26 -4.68
C GLN A 89 14.79 -8.44 -4.61
N ARG A 90 15.35 -8.74 -3.44
CA ARG A 90 16.28 -9.87 -3.24
C ARG A 90 15.57 -11.21 -2.97
N LEU A 91 14.30 -11.17 -2.55
CA LEU A 91 13.54 -12.38 -2.24
C LEU A 91 13.02 -13.09 -3.50
N ARG A 92 12.92 -14.41 -3.45
CA ARG A 92 12.35 -15.21 -4.54
C ARG A 92 10.83 -15.03 -4.59
N THR A 93 10.23 -15.03 -5.78
CA THR A 93 8.79 -14.77 -5.98
C THR A 93 7.90 -15.68 -5.12
N ARG A 94 8.26 -16.95 -4.93
CA ARG A 94 7.55 -17.87 -4.02
C ARG A 94 7.53 -17.39 -2.58
N THR A 95 8.68 -16.99 -2.03
CA THR A 95 8.78 -16.50 -0.65
C THR A 95 7.98 -15.22 -0.46
N LEU A 96 8.03 -14.30 -1.43
CA LEU A 96 7.24 -13.08 -1.41
C LEU A 96 5.73 -13.38 -1.43
N SER A 97 5.31 -14.37 -2.21
CA SER A 97 3.92 -14.80 -2.28
C SER A 97 3.42 -15.39 -0.96
N TYR A 98 4.21 -16.22 -0.29
CA TYR A 98 3.84 -16.75 1.03
C TYR A 98 3.81 -15.67 2.10
N ALA A 99 4.79 -14.75 2.10
CA ALA A 99 4.81 -13.62 3.03
C ALA A 99 3.59 -12.70 2.84
N PHE A 100 3.23 -12.41 1.59
CA PHE A 100 2.06 -11.60 1.28
C PHE A 100 0.76 -12.31 1.66
N ALA A 101 0.65 -13.62 1.43
CA ALA A 101 -0.49 -14.41 1.87
C ALA A 101 -0.62 -14.42 3.40
N ALA A 102 0.47 -14.58 4.14
CA ALA A 102 0.47 -14.51 5.60
C ALA A 102 0.01 -13.13 6.11
N LEU A 103 0.45 -12.05 5.46
CA LEU A 103 0.02 -10.69 5.77
C LEU A 103 -1.49 -10.51 5.53
N LEU A 104 -2.03 -10.98 4.40
CA LEU A 104 -3.47 -10.92 4.12
C LEU A 104 -4.29 -11.71 5.15
N VAL A 105 -3.82 -12.89 5.56
CA VAL A 105 -4.47 -13.68 6.62
C VAL A 105 -4.45 -12.92 7.95
N GLY A 106 -3.31 -12.31 8.31
CA GLY A 106 -3.21 -11.49 9.51
C GLY A 106 -4.19 -10.32 9.53
N ILE A 107 -4.33 -9.62 8.40
CA ILE A 107 -5.30 -8.51 8.26
C ILE A 107 -6.73 -9.02 8.33
N ALA A 108 -7.04 -10.16 7.69
CA ALA A 108 -8.37 -10.76 7.75
C ALA A 108 -8.75 -11.14 9.19
N VAL A 109 -7.79 -11.64 9.97
CA VAL A 109 -7.98 -11.96 11.39
C VAL A 109 -8.21 -10.68 12.21
N ASP A 110 -7.37 -9.65 12.05
CA ASP A 110 -7.54 -8.38 12.78
C ASP A 110 -8.90 -7.72 12.49
N LEU A 111 -9.36 -7.78 11.23
CA LEU A 111 -10.67 -7.27 10.82
C LEU A 111 -11.84 -8.08 11.41
N PHE A 112 -11.65 -9.36 11.72
CA PHE A 112 -12.68 -10.22 12.31
C PHE A 112 -12.74 -10.13 13.84
N LEU A 113 -11.62 -9.73 14.46
CA LEU A 113 -11.50 -9.57 15.92
C LEU A 113 -11.81 -8.16 16.40
N LYS A 114 -11.74 -7.14 15.53
CA LYS A 114 -12.25 -5.78 15.77
C LYS A 114 -13.71 -5.67 15.40
#